data_AF-A0A5P1E5C6-F1
#
_entry.id   AF-A0A5P1E5C6-F1
#
_cell.length_a   1.000
_cell.length_b   1.000
_cell.length_c   1.000
_cell.angle_alpha   90.00
_cell.angle_beta   90.00
_cell.angle_gamma   90.00
#
_symmetry.space_group_name_H-M   'P 1'
#
loop_
_entity.id
_entity.type
_entity.pdbx_description
1 polymer ?
#
loop_
_entity_poly.entity_id
_entity_poly.type
_entity_poly.pdbx_seq_one_letter_code
_entity_poly.pdbx_strand_id
1 'polypeptide(L)'
;MQEGKFPWKYLGITMDVKKLPRQDYEPILSRIRSNLSGWKEKSLTFARKVTLAQSVLQTMPSYLLSNGWIPRSVITSIENEFRHFLWNDDDPRRYLSFIKWDSVCQSKKLGGLGIRKMDLPHLSFLAKLLIRVLHSDSSLWALLARVKYHVNINSNFIPSRVGSSWASEKLQRPT
;
A
#
# COMPACT_ATOMS: atom_id res chain seq x y z
N MET A 1 -1.84 12.45 -32.62
CA MET A 1 -1.46 12.18 -31.22
C MET A 1 -1.24 10.68 -31.12
N GLN A 2 -0.03 10.20 -30.82
CA GLN A 2 0.19 8.76 -30.68
C GLN A 2 -0.49 8.27 -29.40
N GLU A 3 -1.38 7.28 -29.52
CA GLU A 3 -2.07 6.68 -28.39
C GLU A 3 -1.05 5.90 -27.53
N GLY A 4 -0.94 6.27 -26.26
CA GLY A 4 -0.13 5.52 -25.29
C GLY A 4 -0.78 4.16 -25.03
N LYS A 5 -0.12 3.08 -25.43
CA LYS A 5 -0.59 1.70 -25.22
C LYS A 5 -0.33 1.28 -23.77
N PHE A 6 -1.38 0.97 -23.03
CA PHE A 6 -1.26 0.40 -21.67
C PHE A 6 -0.70 -1.03 -21.74
N PRO A 7 0.10 -1.50 -20.75
CA PRO A 7 0.52 -0.82 -19.52
C PRO A 7 1.80 0.03 -19.69
N TRP A 8 1.87 1.15 -18.98
CA TRP A 8 3.00 2.09 -18.97
C TRP A 8 3.41 2.40 -17.53
N LYS A 9 4.68 2.75 -17.31
CA LYS A 9 5.23 3.04 -15.97
C LYS A 9 5.29 4.54 -15.75
N TYR A 10 4.68 5.02 -14.66
CA TYR A 10 4.72 6.41 -14.24
C TYR A 10 5.18 6.49 -12.78
N LEU A 11 6.25 7.24 -12.51
CA LEU A 11 6.87 7.36 -11.18
C LEU A 11 7.13 6.01 -10.47
N GLY A 12 7.44 4.97 -11.24
CA GLY A 12 7.74 3.63 -10.70
C GLY A 12 6.52 2.75 -10.41
N ILE A 13 5.31 3.20 -10.75
CA ILE A 13 4.08 2.41 -10.66
C ILE A 13 3.59 2.10 -12.07
N THR A 14 3.22 0.85 -12.31
CA THR A 14 2.53 0.48 -13.55
C THR A 14 1.13 1.05 -13.53
N MET A 15 0.81 1.90 -14.50
CA MET A 15 -0.55 2.34 -14.73
C MET A 15 -1.21 1.37 -15.70
N ASP A 16 -2.18 0.64 -15.19
CA ASP A 16 -3.05 -0.24 -15.97
C ASP A 16 -4.52 0.13 -15.71
N VAL A 17 -5.39 -0.14 -16.68
CA VAL A 17 -6.83 0.01 -16.57
C VAL A 17 -7.39 -1.05 -15.62
N LYS A 18 -6.76 -2.23 -15.60
CA LYS A 18 -7.10 -3.34 -14.70
C LYS A 18 -6.50 -3.16 -13.32
N LYS A 19 -7.00 -3.96 -12.38
CA LYS A 19 -6.44 -4.08 -11.03
C LYS A 19 -5.03 -4.68 -11.11
N LEU A 20 -4.08 -3.99 -10.48
CA LEU A 20 -2.68 -4.40 -10.44
C LEU A 20 -2.51 -5.72 -9.67
N PRO A 21 -1.89 -6.75 -10.28
CA PRO A 21 -1.52 -7.96 -9.56
C PRO A 21 -0.40 -7.66 -8.55
N ARG A 22 -0.22 -8.54 -7.57
CA ARG A 22 0.87 -8.42 -6.57
C ARG A 22 2.25 -8.28 -7.23
N GLN A 23 2.47 -8.96 -8.35
CA GLN A 23 3.74 -8.99 -9.08
C GLN A 23 4.20 -7.61 -9.53
N ASP A 24 3.27 -6.71 -9.85
CA ASP A 24 3.58 -5.36 -10.29
C ASP A 24 4.14 -4.48 -9.17
N TYR A 25 3.92 -4.88 -7.91
CA TYR A 25 4.48 -4.20 -6.74
C TYR A 25 5.87 -4.73 -6.33
N GLU A 26 6.33 -5.88 -6.86
CA GLU A 26 7.67 -6.39 -6.58
C GLU A 26 8.83 -5.41 -6.87
N PRO A 27 8.87 -4.64 -7.98
CA PRO A 27 9.95 -3.69 -8.20
C PRO A 27 9.99 -2.57 -7.14
N ILE A 28 8.86 -2.27 -6.52
CA ILE A 28 8.78 -1.30 -5.43
C ILE A 28 9.26 -1.93 -4.13
N LEU A 29 8.83 -3.17 -3.86
CA LEU A 29 9.29 -3.95 -2.71
C LEU A 29 10.81 -4.17 -2.75
N SER A 30 11.37 -4.51 -3.91
CA SER A 30 12.81 -4.70 -4.08
C SER A 30 13.60 -3.41 -3.83
N ARG A 31 13.06 -2.26 -4.24
CA ARG A 31 13.67 -0.95 -3.96
C ARG A 31 13.62 -0.60 -2.47
N ILE A 32 12.54 -0.93 -1.77
CA ILE A 32 12.45 -0.78 -0.32
C ILE A 32 13.50 -1.68 0.35
N ARG A 33 13.59 -2.95 -0.06
CA ARG A 33 14.59 -3.91 0.43
C ARG A 33 16.01 -3.41 0.22
N SER A 34 16.36 -2.93 -0.97
CA SER A 34 17.71 -2.45 -1.28
C SER A 34 18.10 -1.22 -0.45
N ASN A 35 17.13 -0.34 -0.18
CA ASN A 35 17.38 0.81 0.69
C ASN A 35 17.60 0.37 2.14
N LEU A 36 16.80 -0.58 2.64
CA LEU A 36 16.96 -1.15 3.99
C LEU A 36 18.28 -1.91 4.15
N SER A 37 18.69 -2.68 3.13
CA SER A 37 19.96 -3.42 3.16
C SER A 37 21.17 -2.47 3.15
N GLY A 38 21.16 -1.43 2.32
CA GLY A 38 22.22 -0.42 2.28
C GLY A 38 22.37 0.38 3.59
N TRP A 39 21.32 0.43 4.42
CA TRP A 39 21.41 1.01 5.77
C TRP A 39 21.86 0.00 6.83
N LYS A 40 21.60 -1.28 6.62
CA LYS A 40 22.08 -2.35 7.51
C LYS A 40 23.61 -2.40 7.54
N GLU A 41 24.25 -2.24 6.38
CA GLU A 41 25.72 -2.26 6.21
C GLU A 41 26.45 -1.15 7.00
N LYS A 42 25.74 -0.09 7.46
CA LYS A 42 26.33 1.05 8.17
C LYS A 42 26.28 0.93 9.71
N SER A 43 26.08 -0.27 10.25
CA SER A 43 26.05 -0.60 11.69
C SER A 43 25.27 0.41 12.55
N LEU A 44 23.93 0.36 12.46
CA LEU A 44 23.04 1.23 13.24
C LEU A 44 22.68 0.61 14.59
N THR A 45 22.71 1.42 15.65
CA THR A 45 22.14 1.04 16.95
C THR A 45 20.62 0.85 16.84
N PHE A 46 20.03 0.03 17.71
CA PHE A 46 18.59 -0.26 17.69
C PHE A 46 17.73 1.02 17.72
N ALA A 47 18.07 1.99 18.59
CA ALA A 47 17.37 3.27 18.67
C ALA A 47 17.40 4.07 17.34
N ARG A 48 18.51 3.98 16.59
CA ARG A 48 18.63 4.61 15.26
C ARG A 48 17.82 3.83 14.22
N LYS A 49 17.81 2.50 14.28
CA LYS A 49 16.94 1.66 13.42
C LYS A 49 15.47 2.02 13.59
N VAL A 50 15.01 2.22 14.84
CA VAL A 50 13.63 2.65 15.14
C VAL A 50 13.32 4.02 14.57
N THR A 51 14.19 5.00 14.82
CA THR A 51 14.00 6.37 14.31
C THR A 51 13.98 6.40 12.79
N LEU A 52 14.86 5.62 12.15
CA LEU A 52 14.92 5.49 10.69
C LEU A 52 13.68 4.79 10.14
N ALA A 53 13.24 3.68 10.76
CA ALA A 53 12.02 3.01 10.37
C ALA A 53 10.82 3.97 10.48
N GLN A 54 10.74 4.81 11.51
CA GLN A 54 9.68 5.81 11.64
C GLN A 54 9.69 6.86 10.52
N SER A 55 10.85 7.41 10.17
CA SER A 55 10.93 8.41 9.10
C SER A 55 10.66 7.80 7.72
N VAL A 56 11.13 6.57 7.47
CA VAL A 56 10.99 5.87 6.20
C VAL A 56 9.57 5.32 6.02
N LEU A 57 8.98 4.72 7.06
CA LEU A 57 7.59 4.22 7.05
C LEU A 57 6.58 5.32 6.77
N GLN A 58 6.88 6.55 7.14
CA GLN A 58 6.00 7.68 6.87
C GLN A 58 6.12 8.18 5.43
N THR A 59 7.30 8.09 4.81
CA THR A 59 7.61 8.80 3.56
C THR A 59 7.62 7.91 2.32
N MET A 60 8.20 6.70 2.40
CA MET A 60 8.25 5.79 1.25
C MET A 60 6.87 5.20 0.91
N PRO A 61 6.12 4.64 1.88
CA PRO A 61 4.80 4.08 1.60
C PRO A 61 3.76 5.16 1.31
N SER A 62 3.90 6.39 1.81
CA SER A 62 2.87 7.42 1.63
C SER A 62 2.60 7.72 0.16
N TYR A 63 3.64 7.70 -0.67
CA TYR A 63 3.47 7.84 -2.12
C TYR A 63 2.60 6.69 -2.66
N LEU A 64 2.96 5.44 -2.36
CA LEU A 64 2.23 4.25 -2.80
C LEU A 64 0.77 4.28 -2.32
N LEU A 65 0.56 4.49 -1.03
CA LEU A 65 -0.75 4.53 -0.39
C LEU A 65 -1.66 5.63 -0.97
N SER A 66 -1.07 6.74 -1.44
CA SER A 66 -1.83 7.83 -2.07
C SER A 66 -2.32 7.52 -3.49
N ASN A 67 -1.70 6.57 -4.19
CA ASN A 67 -2.03 6.28 -5.59
C ASN A 67 -3.31 5.44 -5.77
N GLY A 68 -3.85 4.86 -4.69
CA GLY A 68 -5.15 4.21 -4.70
C GLY A 68 -5.23 2.92 -3.90
N TRP A 69 -6.13 2.03 -4.31
CA TRP A 69 -6.35 0.77 -3.62
C TRP A 69 -5.17 -0.18 -3.82
N ILE A 70 -4.53 -0.57 -2.72
CA ILE A 70 -3.42 -1.52 -2.68
C ILE A 70 -3.90 -2.79 -1.99
N PRO A 71 -3.56 -3.99 -2.49
CA PRO A 71 -3.88 -5.24 -1.81
C PRO A 71 -3.22 -5.29 -0.42
N ARG A 72 -3.97 -5.71 0.61
CA ARG A 72 -3.42 -5.92 1.97
C ARG A 72 -2.16 -6.77 1.99
N SER A 73 -2.06 -7.77 1.10
CA SER A 73 -0.89 -8.64 1.01
C SER A 73 0.40 -7.88 0.70
N VAL A 74 0.33 -6.79 -0.08
CA VAL A 74 1.47 -5.91 -0.37
C VAL A 74 1.82 -5.09 0.86
N ILE A 75 0.83 -4.51 1.53
CA ILE A 75 1.02 -3.74 2.78
C ILE A 75 1.72 -4.59 3.84
N THR A 76 1.22 -5.80 4.08
CA THR A 76 1.84 -6.74 5.03
C THR A 76 3.26 -7.14 4.62
N SER A 77 3.53 -7.24 3.31
CA SER A 77 4.90 -7.52 2.85
C SER A 77 5.84 -6.36 3.13
N ILE A 78 5.41 -5.13 2.90
CA ILE A 78 6.19 -3.93 3.26
C ILE A 78 6.45 -3.91 4.77
N GLU A 79 5.42 -4.12 5.61
CA GLU A 79 5.56 -4.17 7.06
C GLU A 79 6.54 -5.26 7.52
N ASN A 80 6.52 -6.43 6.86
CA ASN A 80 7.47 -7.51 7.13
C ASN A 80 8.92 -7.12 6.81
N GLU A 81 9.19 -6.37 5.74
CA GLU A 81 10.54 -5.88 5.45
C GLU A 81 11.05 -4.93 6.54
N PHE A 82 10.20 -4.03 7.02
CA PHE A 82 10.55 -3.13 8.12
C PHE A 82 10.75 -3.87 9.44
N ARG A 83 9.92 -4.89 9.71
CA ARG A 83 10.09 -5.78 10.85
C ARG A 83 11.38 -6.60 10.74
N HIS A 84 11.75 -7.00 9.52
CA HIS A 84 13.03 -7.65 9.32
C HIS A 84 14.19 -6.69 9.62
N PHE A 85 14.15 -5.48 9.08
CA PHE A 85 15.18 -4.46 9.31
C PHE A 85 15.40 -4.12 10.80
N LEU A 86 14.32 -4.04 11.58
CA LEU A 86 14.38 -3.65 12.98
C LEU A 86 14.93 -4.74 13.92
N TRP A 87 14.60 -6.01 13.67
CA TRP A 87 15.00 -7.14 14.54
C TRP A 87 16.21 -7.91 14.01
N ASN A 88 16.64 -7.68 12.76
CA ASN A 88 17.79 -8.37 12.21
C ASN A 88 19.07 -7.55 12.45
N ASP A 89 20.03 -8.15 13.15
CA ASP A 89 21.34 -7.55 13.38
C ASP A 89 22.41 -8.06 12.41
N ASP A 90 22.32 -9.27 11.85
CA ASP A 90 23.20 -9.66 10.73
C ASP A 90 22.78 -10.93 10.00
N ASP A 91 22.23 -11.92 10.70
CA ASP A 91 22.01 -13.26 10.12
C ASP A 91 20.59 -13.43 9.50
N PRO A 92 20.48 -13.69 8.17
CA PRO A 92 19.20 -13.96 7.52
C PRO A 92 18.48 -15.23 8.03
N ARG A 93 19.16 -16.10 8.80
CA ARG A 93 18.61 -17.38 9.28
C ARG A 93 18.05 -17.32 10.71
N ARG A 94 18.33 -16.25 11.47
CA ARG A 94 17.88 -16.06 12.87
C ARG A 94 16.87 -14.92 13.00
N TYR A 95 15.73 -15.05 12.33
CA TYR A 95 14.61 -14.12 12.53
C TYR A 95 13.56 -14.71 13.47
N LEU A 96 13.60 -14.32 14.74
CA LEU A 96 12.53 -14.53 15.72
C LEU A 96 12.15 -13.17 16.31
N SER A 97 11.10 -12.58 15.74
CA SER A 97 10.47 -11.41 16.34
C SER A 97 9.69 -11.84 17.59
N PHE A 98 10.24 -11.60 18.77
CA PHE A 98 9.58 -11.93 20.05
C PHE A 98 8.33 -11.08 20.33
N ILE A 99 8.21 -9.93 19.67
CA ILE A 99 7.14 -8.95 19.93
C ILE A 99 6.14 -8.97 18.76
N LYS A 100 4.85 -9.01 19.09
CA LYS A 100 3.76 -8.84 18.11
C LYS A 100 3.88 -7.48 17.43
N TRP A 101 3.72 -7.43 16.11
CA TRP A 101 3.83 -6.18 15.35
C TRP A 101 2.83 -5.12 15.81
N ASP A 102 1.62 -5.53 16.19
CA ASP A 102 0.62 -4.60 16.73
C ASP A 102 1.08 -3.93 18.04
N SER A 103 1.85 -4.64 18.88
CA SER A 103 2.42 -4.07 20.12
C SER A 103 3.53 -3.07 19.81
N VAL A 104 4.34 -3.34 18.79
CA VAL A 104 5.39 -2.42 18.29
C VAL A 104 4.77 -1.12 17.78
N CYS A 105 3.63 -1.24 17.07
CA CYS A 105 2.95 -0.11 16.47
C CYS A 105 2.17 0.78 17.45
N GLN A 106 2.08 0.40 18.73
CA GLN A 106 1.41 1.24 19.72
C GLN A 106 2.17 2.55 19.94
N SER A 107 1.44 3.56 20.46
CA SER A 107 2.02 4.84 20.84
C SER A 107 3.10 4.65 21.91
N LYS A 108 4.10 5.53 21.92
CA LYS A 108 5.15 5.55 22.98
C LYS A 108 4.57 5.66 24.38
N LYS A 109 3.41 6.33 24.53
CA LYS A 109 2.69 6.45 25.81
C LYS A 109 2.16 5.11 26.33
N LEU A 110 1.91 4.15 25.44
CA LEU A 110 1.39 2.82 25.76
C LEU A 110 2.51 1.75 25.77
N GLY A 111 3.79 2.17 25.77
CA GLY A 111 4.93 1.25 25.74
C GLY A 111 5.28 0.69 24.35
N GLY A 112 4.64 1.18 23.27
CA GLY A 112 5.01 0.83 21.90
C GLY A 112 6.15 1.69 21.36
N LEU A 113 6.64 1.37 20.16
CA LEU A 113 7.71 2.13 19.53
C LEU A 113 7.21 3.40 18.85
N GLY A 114 5.90 3.57 18.63
CA GLY A 114 5.30 4.72 17.94
C GLY A 114 5.33 4.61 16.42
N ILE A 115 5.54 3.40 15.89
CA ILE A 115 5.49 3.11 14.45
C ILE A 115 4.03 2.99 14.02
N ARG A 116 3.59 3.74 13.00
CA ARG A 116 2.19 3.64 12.53
C ARG A 116 2.01 2.40 11.66
N LYS A 117 1.02 1.57 11.98
CA LYS A 117 0.56 0.48 11.12
C LYS A 117 -0.01 1.06 9.82
N MET A 118 0.34 0.49 8.67
CA MET A 118 0.04 1.10 7.37
C MET A 118 -1.44 1.00 6.96
N ASP A 119 -2.21 0.10 7.58
CA ASP A 119 -3.65 -0.05 7.31
C ASP A 119 -4.44 1.24 7.55
N LEU A 120 -4.17 1.95 8.66
CA LEU A 120 -4.89 3.17 9.04
C LEU A 120 -4.57 4.34 8.09
N PRO A 121 -3.30 4.68 7.81
CA PRO A 121 -2.95 5.64 6.79
C PRO A 121 -3.53 5.29 5.42
N HIS A 122 -3.50 4.02 5.01
CA HIS A 122 -4.04 3.60 3.71
C HIS A 122 -5.51 3.96 3.57
N LEU A 123 -6.33 3.63 4.57
CA LEU A 123 -7.75 3.99 4.59
C LEU A 123 -7.95 5.51 4.58
N SER A 124 -7.13 6.26 5.32
CA SER A 124 -7.23 7.72 5.33
C SER A 124 -6.88 8.36 3.98
N PHE A 125 -5.86 7.84 3.28
CA PHE A 125 -5.49 8.29 1.94
C PHE A 125 -6.57 7.95 0.93
N LEU A 126 -7.16 6.74 1.03
CA LEU A 126 -8.30 6.35 0.20
C LEU A 126 -9.51 7.27 0.42
N ALA A 127 -9.86 7.56 1.68
CA ALA A 127 -10.95 8.48 1.99
C ALA A 127 -10.69 9.88 1.43
N LYS A 128 -9.46 10.39 1.58
CA LYS A 128 -9.05 11.68 0.99
C LYS A 128 -9.14 11.68 -0.53
N LEU A 129 -8.74 10.58 -1.18
CA LEU A 129 -8.83 10.39 -2.63
C LEU A 129 -10.30 10.40 -3.08
N LEU A 130 -11.17 9.68 -2.37
CA LEU A 130 -12.60 9.59 -2.65
C LEU A 130 -13.30 10.94 -2.51
N ILE A 131 -13.04 11.67 -1.42
CA ILE A 131 -13.58 13.02 -1.21
C ILE A 131 -13.14 13.95 -2.35
N ARG A 132 -11.89 13.86 -2.80
CA ARG A 132 -11.40 14.63 -3.94
C ARG A 132 -12.17 14.28 -5.21
N VAL A 133 -12.41 13.00 -5.51
CA VAL A 133 -13.19 12.56 -6.68
C VAL A 133 -14.64 13.04 -6.62
N LEU A 134 -15.24 13.08 -5.42
CA LEU A 134 -16.62 13.53 -5.22
C LEU A 134 -16.76 15.04 -5.37
N HIS A 135 -15.82 15.82 -4.83
CA HIS A 135 -15.91 17.28 -4.80
C HIS A 135 -15.34 17.98 -6.04
N SER A 136 -14.47 17.32 -6.82
CA SER A 136 -13.89 17.92 -8.02
C SER A 136 -14.68 17.54 -9.28
N ASP A 137 -15.47 18.49 -9.79
CA ASP A 137 -16.29 18.28 -10.99
C ASP A 137 -15.59 18.60 -12.32
N SER A 138 -14.51 19.38 -12.31
CA SER A 138 -13.83 19.85 -13.54
C SER A 138 -12.47 19.20 -13.83
N SER A 139 -11.94 18.35 -12.93
CA SER A 139 -10.62 17.72 -13.14
C SER A 139 -10.72 16.50 -14.06
N LEU A 140 -9.90 16.46 -15.12
CA LEU A 140 -9.78 15.29 -16.01
C LEU A 140 -9.45 13.99 -15.25
N TRP A 141 -8.63 14.08 -14.20
CA TRP A 141 -8.31 12.93 -13.36
C TRP A 141 -9.53 12.42 -12.58
N ALA A 142 -10.38 13.31 -12.08
CA ALA A 142 -11.60 12.92 -11.37
C ALA A 142 -12.59 12.25 -12.33
N LEU A 143 -12.71 12.73 -13.56
CA LEU A 143 -13.52 12.10 -14.61
C LEU A 143 -12.99 10.69 -14.94
N LEU A 144 -11.68 10.56 -15.17
CA LEU A 144 -11.03 9.28 -15.42
C LEU A 144 -11.21 8.30 -14.24
N ALA A 145 -11.08 8.78 -13.00
CA ALA A 145 -11.28 7.98 -11.80
C ALA A 145 -12.74 7.52 -11.66
N ARG A 146 -13.73 8.38 -11.96
CA ARG A 146 -15.16 8.03 -11.97
C ARG A 146 -15.45 6.93 -12.98
N VAL A 147 -14.88 7.01 -14.19
CA VAL A 147 -15.01 5.98 -15.23
C VAL A 147 -14.33 4.67 -14.82
N LYS A 148 -13.10 4.74 -14.30
CA LYS A 148 -12.32 3.55 -13.92
C LYS A 148 -12.90 2.80 -12.72
N TYR A 149 -13.40 3.53 -11.72
CA TYR A 149 -13.90 2.97 -10.46
C TYR A 149 -15.42 2.90 -10.39
N HIS A 150 -16.13 3.25 -11.47
CA HIS A 150 -17.60 3.27 -11.55
C HIS A 150 -18.26 4.03 -10.38
N VAL A 151 -17.71 5.19 -10.01
CA VAL A 151 -18.23 5.99 -8.89
C VAL A 151 -19.41 6.83 -9.38
N ASN A 152 -20.62 6.47 -8.96
CA ASN A 152 -21.84 7.21 -9.27
C ASN A 152 -22.05 8.35 -8.26
N ILE A 153 -22.21 9.57 -8.76
CA ILE A 153 -22.29 10.82 -7.98
C ILE A 153 -23.67 10.97 -7.30
N ASN A 154 -24.70 10.31 -7.83
CA ASN A 154 -26.10 10.48 -7.41
C ASN A 154 -26.61 9.37 -6.48
N SER A 155 -25.80 8.34 -6.20
CA SER A 155 -26.17 7.29 -5.25
C SER A 155 -25.37 7.48 -3.96
N ASN A 156 -26.06 7.52 -2.82
CA ASN A 156 -25.46 7.18 -1.52
C ASN A 156 -24.54 5.97 -1.73
N PHE A 157 -23.30 6.07 -1.22
CA PHE A 157 -22.19 5.13 -1.41
C PHE A 157 -22.54 3.70 -0.92
N ILE A 158 -23.43 3.02 -1.63
CA ILE A 158 -23.62 1.58 -1.58
C ILE A 158 -22.82 1.08 -2.78
N PRO A 159 -21.77 0.28 -2.59
CA PRO A 159 -21.03 -0.28 -3.70
C PRO A 159 -22.02 -1.12 -4.51
N SER A 160 -22.44 -0.59 -5.66
CA SER A 160 -23.29 -1.29 -6.59
C SER A 160 -22.54 -2.52 -7.06
N ARG A 161 -22.94 -3.67 -6.52
CA ARG A 161 -22.74 -4.97 -7.15
C ARG A 161 -23.28 -4.82 -8.56
N VAL A 162 -22.39 -4.71 -9.56
CA VAL A 162 -22.56 -5.12 -10.96
C VAL A 162 -21.44 -4.48 -11.76
N GLY A 163 -20.60 -5.33 -12.37
CA GLY A 163 -19.50 -4.88 -13.21
C GLY A 163 -18.34 -5.88 -13.37
N SER A 164 -18.60 -7.19 -13.37
CA SER A 164 -17.77 -8.15 -14.12
C SER A 164 -18.48 -9.50 -14.23
N SER A 165 -18.62 -9.92 -15.48
CA SER A 165 -19.30 -11.10 -16.02
C SER A 165 -18.73 -12.47 -15.57
N TRP A 166 -18.18 -12.59 -14.36
CA TRP A 166 -17.58 -13.84 -13.86
C TRP A 166 -18.21 -14.34 -12.54
N ALA A 167 -18.92 -13.47 -11.81
CA ALA A 167 -19.58 -13.84 -10.55
C ALA A 167 -20.95 -14.52 -10.73
N SER A 168 -21.58 -14.41 -11.91
CA SER A 168 -22.89 -15.01 -12.20
C SER A 168 -22.82 -16.50 -12.56
N GLU A 169 -21.64 -17.03 -12.91
CA GLU A 169 -21.54 -18.39 -13.45
C GLU A 169 -21.28 -19.47 -12.39
N LYS A 170 -20.86 -19.09 -11.17
CA LYS A 170 -20.60 -20.05 -10.08
C LYS A 170 -21.72 -20.23 -9.06
N LEU A 171 -22.87 -19.57 -9.23
CA LEU A 171 -24.02 -19.69 -8.33
C LEU A 171 -25.22 -20.45 -8.93
N GLN A 172 -25.05 -21.11 -10.08
CA GLN A 172 -26.12 -21.87 -10.76
C GLN A 172 -25.83 -23.36 -11.01
N ARG A 173 -24.84 -23.98 -10.35
CA ARG A 173 -24.72 -25.44 -10.34
C ARG A 173 -25.16 -26.02 -9.00
N PRO A 174 -26.36 -26.63 -8.91
CA PRO A 174 -26.65 -27.59 -7.85
C PRO A 174 -25.95 -28.92 -8.15
N THR A 175 -25.65 -29.64 -7.06
CA THR A 175 -24.96 -30.95 -6.90
C THR A 175 -23.45 -30.94 -7.00
#